data_AF-N6UTW5-F1
#
_entry.id   AF-N6UTW5-F1
#
_cell.length_a   1.000
_cell.length_b   1.000
_cell.length_c   1.000
_cell.angle_alpha   90.00
_cell.angle_beta   90.00
_cell.angle_gamma   90.00
#
_symmetry.space_group_name_H-M   'P 1'
#
loop_
_entity.id
_entity.type
_entity.pdbx_description
1 polymer ?
#
loop_
_entity_poly.entity_id
_entity_poly.type
_entity_poly.pdbx_seq_one_letter_code
_entity_poly.pdbx_strand_id
1 'polypeptide(L)'
;MGVETRDALLYAISVEFVEAVELLLEHEELIHKEGELYSWQKVDINTATFTPDITPLVLAAHRNNYEILKILLDRGATISMPHDIKCGCDDCVNQSEEDSLRHSLSRLNEYKALASPSLIALSSSDPLLTAFQLSWELRNLAFAEPVSDQQLINKD
;
A
#
# COMPACT_ATOMS: atom_id res chain seq x y z
N MET A 1 -25.02 -18.45 -6.48
CA MET A 1 -24.10 -18.73 -5.36
C MET A 1 -22.83 -17.96 -5.65
N GLY A 2 -22.68 -16.77 -5.06
CA GLY A 2 -21.42 -16.02 -5.12
C GLY A 2 -20.73 -16.19 -3.78
N VAL A 3 -19.47 -16.64 -3.79
CA VAL A 3 -18.63 -16.65 -2.59
C VAL A 3 -17.98 -15.27 -2.52
N GLU A 4 -18.13 -14.57 -1.39
CA GLU A 4 -17.42 -13.32 -1.16
C GLU A 4 -15.97 -13.63 -0.77
N THR A 5 -15.01 -13.18 -1.57
CA THR A 5 -13.57 -13.39 -1.31
C THR A 5 -13.01 -12.47 -0.23
N ARG A 6 -13.60 -11.28 -0.03
CA ARG A 6 -13.21 -10.30 1.00
C ARG A 6 -11.69 -10.02 0.98
N ASP A 7 -11.01 -10.19 2.12
CA ASP A 7 -9.57 -10.00 2.31
C ASP A 7 -8.73 -11.26 2.00
N ALA A 8 -9.32 -12.31 1.41
CA ALA A 8 -8.60 -13.55 1.09
C ALA A 8 -7.37 -13.31 0.19
N LEU A 9 -7.44 -12.35 -0.74
CA LEU A 9 -6.29 -11.99 -1.58
C LEU A 9 -5.13 -11.45 -0.74
N LEU A 10 -5.41 -10.52 0.17
CA LEU A 10 -4.40 -9.95 1.06
C LEU A 10 -3.83 -11.03 1.98
N TYR A 11 -4.67 -11.95 2.46
CA TYR A 11 -4.20 -13.09 3.24
C TYR A 11 -3.27 -14.00 2.45
N ALA A 12 -3.63 -14.36 1.21
CA ALA A 12 -2.79 -15.19 0.32
C ALA A 12 -1.42 -14.55 0.06
N ILE A 13 -1.38 -13.23 -0.17
CA ILE A 13 -0.13 -12.47 -0.32
C ILE A 13 0.66 -12.50 1.00
N SER A 14 0.00 -12.36 2.15
CA SER A 14 0.67 -12.34 3.46
C SER A 14 1.39 -13.65 3.81
N VAL A 15 0.88 -14.78 3.28
CA VAL A 15 1.48 -16.12 3.41
C VAL A 15 2.29 -16.54 2.18
N GLU A 16 2.47 -15.63 1.21
CA GLU A 16 3.29 -15.82 0.00
C GLU A 16 2.85 -17.00 -0.88
N PHE A 17 1.55 -17.29 -0.92
CA PHE A 17 1.01 -18.38 -1.73
C PHE A 17 0.65 -17.90 -3.14
N VAL A 18 1.61 -18.03 -4.06
CA VAL A 18 1.55 -17.50 -5.43
C VAL A 18 0.33 -18.01 -6.20
N GLU A 19 0.09 -19.33 -6.21
CA GLU A 19 -0.99 -19.94 -7.00
C GLU A 19 -2.38 -19.50 -6.49
N ALA A 20 -2.53 -19.31 -5.18
CA ALA A 20 -3.75 -18.76 -4.61
C ALA A 20 -3.95 -17.30 -5.01
N VAL A 21 -2.87 -16.51 -5.08
CA VAL A 21 -2.92 -15.12 -5.53
C VAL A 21 -3.37 -15.04 -6.99
N GLU A 22 -2.79 -15.84 -7.89
CA GLU A 22 -3.21 -15.87 -9.29
C GLU A 22 -4.69 -16.23 -9.44
N LEU A 23 -5.13 -17.32 -8.78
CA LEU A 23 -6.52 -17.76 -8.84
C LEU A 23 -7.51 -16.71 -8.31
N LEU A 24 -7.15 -16.02 -7.21
CA LEU A 24 -7.98 -14.98 -6.63
C LEU A 24 -8.02 -13.72 -7.50
N LEU A 25 -6.92 -13.36 -8.17
CA LEU A 25 -6.89 -12.25 -9.12
C LEU A 25 -7.73 -12.55 -10.36
N GLU A 26 -7.61 -13.76 -10.94
CA GLU A 26 -8.47 -14.20 -12.05
C GLU A 26 -9.95 -14.16 -11.66
N HIS A 27 -10.28 -14.59 -10.44
CA HIS A 27 -11.64 -14.49 -9.95
C HIS A 27 -12.11 -13.03 -9.83
N GLU A 28 -11.26 -12.15 -9.28
CA GLU A 28 -11.58 -10.73 -9.14
C GLU A 28 -11.83 -10.07 -10.52
N GLU A 29 -11.00 -10.36 -11.52
CA GLU A 29 -11.17 -9.85 -12.89
C GLU A 29 -12.52 -10.24 -13.53
N LEU A 30 -13.09 -11.38 -13.14
CA LEU A 30 -14.39 -11.84 -13.63
C LEU A 30 -15.58 -11.16 -12.94
N ILE A 31 -15.43 -10.77 -11.68
CA ILE A 31 -16.51 -10.20 -10.87
C ILE A 31 -16.47 -8.68 -10.77
N HIS A 32 -15.28 -8.09 -10.92
CA HIS A 32 -15.06 -6.66 -10.78
C HIS A 32 -15.70 -5.89 -11.92
N LYS A 33 -16.28 -4.73 -11.59
CA LYS A 33 -16.85 -3.80 -12.54
C LYS A 33 -16.17 -2.46 -12.38
N GLU A 34 -15.83 -1.83 -13.50
CA GLU A 34 -15.23 -0.49 -13.48
C GLU A 34 -16.08 0.49 -12.66
N GLY A 35 -15.44 1.19 -11.72
CA GLY A 35 -16.08 2.14 -10.82
C GLY A 35 -16.59 1.55 -9.51
N GLU A 36 -16.58 0.23 -9.34
CA GLU A 36 -16.82 -0.39 -8.03
C GLU A 36 -15.52 -0.58 -7.24
N LEU A 37 -15.64 -0.62 -5.91
CA LEU A 37 -14.53 -1.03 -5.04
C LEU A 37 -14.20 -2.51 -5.25
N TYR A 38 -12.92 -2.86 -5.12
CA TYR A 38 -12.44 -4.24 -5.12
C TYR A 38 -12.92 -5.00 -3.87
N SER A 39 -12.95 -6.33 -3.94
CA SER A 39 -13.41 -7.19 -2.84
C SER A 39 -12.68 -6.93 -1.51
N TRP A 40 -11.37 -6.68 -1.54
CA TRP A 40 -10.56 -6.39 -0.35
C TRP A 40 -10.78 -4.97 0.20
N GLN A 41 -11.36 -4.06 -0.58
CA GLN A 41 -11.72 -2.70 -0.14
C GLN A 41 -13.13 -2.63 0.47
N LYS A 42 -13.98 -3.61 0.17
CA LYS A 42 -15.38 -3.69 0.66
C LYS A 42 -15.51 -4.29 2.06
N VAL A 43 -14.41 -4.72 2.68
CA VAL A 43 -14.42 -5.37 3.99
C VAL A 43 -14.73 -4.36 5.11
N ASP A 44 -15.64 -4.71 6.02
CA ASP A 44 -15.96 -3.88 7.19
C ASP A 44 -14.72 -3.75 8.08
N ILE A 45 -14.35 -2.50 8.40
CA ILE A 45 -13.20 -2.13 9.24
C ILE A 45 -13.20 -2.88 10.57
N ASN A 46 -14.37 -3.18 11.15
CA ASN A 46 -14.48 -3.91 12.42
C ASN A 46 -14.10 -5.39 12.30
N THR A 47 -14.07 -5.93 11.08
CA THR A 47 -13.79 -7.33 10.78
C THR A 47 -12.56 -7.54 9.90
N ALA A 48 -11.98 -6.45 9.38
CA ALA A 48 -10.87 -6.50 8.45
C ALA A 48 -9.59 -6.95 9.16
N THR A 49 -8.88 -7.91 8.57
CA THR A 49 -7.56 -8.35 9.06
C THR A 49 -6.47 -7.33 8.73
N PHE A 50 -6.67 -6.57 7.65
CA PHE A 50 -5.73 -5.57 7.14
C PHE A 50 -6.32 -4.18 7.25
N THR A 51 -5.46 -3.18 7.45
CA THR A 51 -5.90 -1.79 7.44
C THR A 51 -6.28 -1.38 6.02
N PRO A 52 -7.28 -0.49 5.86
CA PRO A 52 -7.84 -0.15 4.55
C PRO A 52 -6.86 0.58 3.60
N ASP A 53 -5.73 1.07 4.10
CA ASP A 53 -4.63 1.66 3.32
C ASP A 53 -3.71 0.60 2.68
N ILE A 54 -3.79 -0.67 3.09
CA ILE A 54 -2.98 -1.74 2.52
C ILE A 54 -3.60 -2.26 1.22
N THR A 55 -2.95 -1.94 0.10
CA THR A 55 -3.27 -2.51 -1.21
C THR A 55 -2.52 -3.83 -1.44
N PRO A 56 -2.98 -4.71 -2.37
CA PRO A 56 -2.26 -5.93 -2.73
C PRO A 56 -0.80 -5.68 -3.14
N LEU A 57 -0.54 -4.61 -3.91
CA LEU A 57 0.80 -4.25 -4.35
C LEU A 57 1.69 -3.77 -3.19
N VAL A 58 1.15 -2.93 -2.29
CA VAL A 58 1.86 -2.49 -1.09
C VAL A 58 2.23 -3.69 -0.20
N LEU A 59 1.29 -4.61 0.02
CA LEU A 59 1.52 -5.79 0.84
C LEU A 59 2.56 -6.73 0.21
N ALA A 60 2.47 -6.96 -1.10
CA ALA A 60 3.45 -7.76 -1.84
C ALA A 60 4.85 -7.15 -1.79
N ALA A 61 4.95 -5.81 -1.90
CA ALA A 61 6.20 -5.08 -1.77
C ALA A 61 6.78 -5.19 -0.34
N HIS A 62 5.93 -5.13 0.69
CA HIS A 62 6.36 -5.34 2.08
C HIS A 62 6.90 -6.75 2.33
N ARG A 63 6.37 -7.76 1.64
CA ARG A 63 6.90 -9.14 1.65
C ARG A 63 8.13 -9.31 0.76
N ASN A 64 8.41 -8.33 -0.09
CA ASN A 64 9.50 -8.34 -1.07
C ASN A 64 9.48 -9.57 -1.99
N ASN A 65 8.28 -10.11 -2.24
CA ASN A 65 8.10 -11.31 -3.05
C ASN A 65 8.07 -10.95 -4.54
N TYR A 66 9.13 -11.33 -5.26
CA TYR A 66 9.33 -10.95 -6.66
C TYR A 66 8.24 -11.48 -7.59
N GLU A 67 7.78 -12.71 -7.38
CA GLU A 67 6.82 -13.37 -8.26
C GLU A 67 5.43 -12.75 -8.14
N ILE A 68 4.95 -12.56 -6.91
CA ILE A 68 3.67 -11.89 -6.65
C ILE A 68 3.68 -10.44 -7.14
N LEU A 69 4.79 -9.72 -6.91
CA LEU A 69 4.94 -8.35 -7.43
C LEU A 69 4.85 -8.32 -8.95
N LYS A 70 5.53 -9.23 -9.63
CA LYS A 70 5.51 -9.32 -11.09
C LYS A 70 4.09 -9.60 -11.61
N ILE A 71 3.39 -10.56 -11.00
CA ILE A 71 1.99 -10.90 -11.33
C ILE A 71 1.08 -9.67 -11.23
N LEU A 72 1.24 -8.87 -10.17
CA LEU A 72 0.44 -7.65 -9.95
C LEU A 72 0.81 -6.53 -10.93
N LEU A 73 2.09 -6.32 -11.19
CA LEU A 73 2.57 -5.30 -12.13
C LEU A 73 2.20 -5.62 -13.58
N ASP A 74 2.29 -6.88 -14.00
CA ASP A 74 1.88 -7.34 -15.33
C ASP A 74 0.37 -7.13 -15.55
N ARG A 75 -0.43 -7.10 -14.47
CA ARG A 75 -1.86 -6.75 -14.46
C ARG A 75 -2.15 -5.26 -14.31
N GLY A 76 -1.12 -4.41 -14.36
CA GLY A 76 -1.27 -2.96 -14.33
C GLY A 76 -1.48 -2.35 -12.94
N ALA A 77 -1.20 -3.09 -11.86
CA ALA A 77 -1.20 -2.50 -10.53
C ALA A 77 -0.11 -1.42 -10.42
N THR A 78 -0.45 -0.27 -9.83
CA THR A 78 0.50 0.84 -9.64
C THR A 78 0.50 1.33 -8.21
N ILE A 79 1.63 1.84 -7.75
CA ILE A 79 1.76 2.58 -6.51
C ILE A 79 2.03 4.06 -6.84
N SER A 80 1.24 4.96 -6.27
CA SER A 80 1.46 6.40 -6.40
C SER A 80 2.61 6.85 -5.52
N MET A 81 3.40 7.82 -5.99
CA MET A 81 4.38 8.49 -5.13
C MET A 81 3.63 9.32 -4.08
N PRO A 82 3.90 9.14 -2.78
CA PRO A 82 3.27 9.93 -1.75
C PRO A 82 3.64 11.40 -1.89
N HIS A 83 2.73 12.28 -1.51
CA HIS A 83 3.01 13.72 -1.44
C HIS A 83 4.02 14.04 -0.31
N ASP A 84 4.66 15.21 -0.41
CA ASP A 84 5.49 15.76 0.66
C ASP A 84 4.66 15.95 1.95
N ILE A 85 5.30 15.78 3.11
CA ILE A 85 4.70 16.00 4.43
C ILE A 85 4.06 17.39 4.55
N LYS A 86 4.62 18.39 3.86
CA LYS A 86 4.13 19.78 3.87
C LYS A 86 3.19 20.12 2.71
N CYS A 87 2.66 19.10 2.01
CA CYS A 87 1.73 19.34 0.91
C CYS A 87 0.43 19.99 1.43
N GLY A 88 0.04 21.09 0.81
CA GLY A 88 -1.18 21.84 1.12
C GLY A 88 -2.28 21.70 0.06
N CYS A 89 -2.31 20.60 -0.69
CA CYS A 89 -3.41 20.34 -1.61
C CYS A 89 -4.67 19.92 -0.83
N ASP A 90 -5.84 20.16 -1.43
CA ASP A 90 -7.12 19.88 -0.79
C ASP A 90 -7.23 18.41 -0.34
N ASP A 91 -6.73 17.45 -1.13
CA ASP A 91 -6.75 16.02 -0.78
C ASP A 91 -5.94 15.70 0.48
N CYS A 92 -4.72 16.24 0.59
CA CYS A 92 -3.87 16.02 1.77
C CYS A 92 -4.44 16.69 3.01
N VAL A 93 -4.98 17.91 2.86
CA VAL A 93 -5.61 18.64 3.96
C VAL A 93 -6.84 17.88 4.46
N ASN A 94 -7.75 17.50 3.56
CA ASN A 94 -8.96 16.76 3.90
C ASN A 94 -8.64 15.42 4.59
N GLN A 95 -7.71 14.63 4.05
CA GLN A 95 -7.32 13.35 4.67
C GLN A 95 -6.69 13.55 6.06
N SER A 96 -5.91 14.62 6.23
CA SER A 96 -5.29 14.94 7.53
C SER A 96 -6.30 15.44 8.57
N GLU A 97 -7.34 16.17 8.15
CA GLU A 97 -8.41 16.65 9.01
C GLU A 97 -9.38 15.53 9.41
N GLU A 98 -9.63 14.57 8.52
CA GLU A 98 -10.42 13.38 8.81
C GLU A 98 -9.70 12.44 9.78
N ASP A 99 -8.47 12.03 9.46
CA ASP A 99 -7.67 11.13 10.29
C ASP A 99 -6.16 11.29 10.00
N SER A 100 -5.53 12.17 10.77
CA SER A 100 -4.10 12.46 10.65
C SER A 100 -3.21 11.22 10.82
N LEU A 101 -3.59 10.30 11.72
CA LEU A 101 -2.77 9.12 12.01
C LEU A 101 -2.84 8.13 10.85
N ARG A 102 -4.03 7.90 10.31
CA ARG A 102 -4.22 7.05 9.15
C ARG A 102 -3.57 7.63 7.89
N HIS A 103 -3.62 8.95 7.71
CA HIS A 103 -2.94 9.61 6.60
C HIS A 103 -1.40 9.42 6.67
N SER A 104 -0.80 9.64 7.85
CA SER A 104 0.63 9.35 8.07
C SER A 104 0.97 7.87 7.90
N LEU A 105 0.11 6.96 8.35
CA LEU A 105 0.32 5.52 8.21
C LEU A 105 0.28 5.07 6.75
N SER A 106 -0.70 5.55 5.97
CA SER A 106 -0.79 5.25 4.52
C SER A 106 0.48 5.69 3.81
N ARG A 107 0.92 6.94 4.05
CA ARG A 107 2.16 7.49 3.49
C ARG A 107 3.38 6.64 3.85
N LEU A 108 3.51 6.22 5.12
CA LEU A 108 4.60 5.36 5.56
C LEU A 108 4.58 4.00 4.86
N ASN A 109 3.40 3.41 4.71
CA ASN A 109 3.22 2.11 4.04
C ASN A 109 3.57 2.19 2.56
N GLU A 110 3.21 3.29 1.88
CA GLU A 110 3.58 3.56 0.49
C GLU A 110 5.09 3.74 0.33
N TYR A 111 5.73 4.57 1.15
CA TYR A 111 7.19 4.75 1.13
C TYR A 111 7.95 3.44 1.40
N LYS A 112 7.47 2.65 2.35
CA LYS A 112 8.04 1.33 2.65
C LYS A 112 7.90 0.37 1.47
N ALA A 113 6.78 0.41 0.75
CA ALA A 113 6.60 -0.37 -0.46
C ALA A 113 7.54 0.09 -1.58
N LEU A 114 7.66 1.40 -1.83
CA LEU A 114 8.57 1.97 -2.82
C LEU A 114 10.04 1.62 -2.56
N ALA A 115 10.43 1.47 -1.30
CA ALA A 115 11.76 1.06 -0.90
C ALA A 115 12.04 -0.45 -1.09
N SER A 116 11.06 -1.25 -1.51
CA SER A 116 11.25 -2.69 -1.76
C SER A 116 12.26 -2.94 -2.89
N PRO A 117 13.33 -3.72 -2.65
CA PRO A 117 14.30 -4.06 -3.70
C PRO A 117 13.68 -4.77 -4.90
N SER A 118 12.76 -5.71 -4.66
CA SER A 118 12.06 -6.44 -5.73
C SER A 118 11.18 -5.52 -6.55
N LEU A 119 10.47 -4.58 -5.91
CA LEU A 119 9.65 -3.59 -6.62
C LEU A 119 10.52 -2.67 -7.47
N ILE A 120 11.60 -2.12 -6.92
CA ILE A 120 12.55 -1.25 -7.65
C ILE A 120 13.15 -2.00 -8.85
N ALA A 121 13.51 -3.28 -8.67
CA ALA A 121 14.08 -4.10 -9.74
C ALA A 121 13.08 -4.39 -10.88
N LEU A 122 11.78 -4.46 -10.58
CA LEU A 122 10.73 -4.72 -11.56
C LEU A 122 10.24 -3.45 -12.26
N SER A 123 10.22 -2.31 -11.57
CA SER A 123 9.58 -1.07 -12.06
C SER A 123 10.57 -0.02 -12.57
N SER A 124 11.82 -0.03 -12.11
CA SER A 124 12.80 1.00 -12.47
C SER A 124 13.63 0.61 -13.71
N SER A 125 13.90 1.60 -14.57
CA SER A 125 14.86 1.46 -15.66
C SER A 125 16.31 1.43 -15.17
N ASP A 126 16.61 2.18 -14.10
CA ASP A 126 17.89 2.15 -13.38
C ASP A 126 17.62 1.90 -11.89
N PRO A 127 17.62 0.62 -11.44
CA PRO A 127 17.36 0.25 -10.05
C PRO A 127 18.36 0.85 -9.06
N LEU A 128 19.61 1.04 -9.46
CA LEU A 128 20.66 1.55 -8.58
C LEU A 128 20.46 3.05 -8.32
N LEU A 129 20.25 3.83 -9.37
CA LEU A 129 19.97 5.27 -9.23
C LEU A 129 18.72 5.51 -8.40
N THR A 130 17.64 4.78 -8.69
CA THR A 130 16.38 4.88 -7.94
C THR A 130 16.56 4.54 -6.46
N ALA A 131 17.33 3.50 -6.13
CA ALA A 131 17.62 3.16 -4.74
C ALA A 131 18.38 4.28 -4.01
N PHE A 132 19.36 4.93 -4.67
CA PHE A 132 20.08 6.06 -4.07
C PHE A 132 19.19 7.29 -3.88
N GLN A 133 18.34 7.61 -4.86
CA GLN A 133 17.40 8.73 -4.78
C GLN A 133 16.39 8.52 -3.65
N LEU A 134 15.75 7.34 -3.59
CA LEU A 134 14.81 7.00 -2.53
C LEU A 134 15.48 7.01 -1.15
N SER A 135 16.70 6.50 -1.03
CA SER A 135 17.45 6.55 0.23
C SER A 135 17.67 7.98 0.72
N TRP A 136 17.97 8.91 -0.20
CA TRP A 136 18.12 10.33 0.11
C TRP A 136 16.80 10.98 0.54
N GLU A 137 15.72 10.71 -0.20
CA GLU A 137 14.38 11.24 0.09
C GLU A 137 13.88 10.77 1.47
N LEU A 138 13.92 9.46 1.74
CA LEU A 138 13.50 8.89 3.02
C LEU A 138 14.30 9.46 4.19
N ARG A 139 15.61 9.68 4.01
CA ARG A 139 16.45 10.32 5.03
C ARG A 139 15.99 11.74 5.32
N ASN A 140 15.65 12.53 4.31
CA ASN A 140 15.17 13.90 4.51
C ASN A 140 13.79 13.93 5.18
N LEU A 141 12.90 13.02 4.79
CA LEU A 141 11.58 12.87 5.39
C LEU A 141 11.67 12.53 6.88
N ALA A 142 12.59 11.63 7.26
CA ALA A 142 12.81 11.26 8.66
C ALA A 142 13.26 12.45 9.55
N PHE A 143 13.86 13.49 8.98
CA PHE A 143 14.18 14.73 9.71
C PHE A 143 13.02 15.74 9.71
N ALA A 144 12.10 15.64 8.76
CA ALA A 144 11.00 16.58 8.57
C ALA A 144 9.73 16.18 9.32
N GLU A 145 9.49 14.88 9.53
CA GLU A 145 8.33 14.38 10.29
C GLU A 145 8.68 14.35 11.79
N PRO A 146 8.11 15.23 12.63
CA PRO A 146 8.21 15.03 14.06
C PRO A 146 7.45 13.75 14.41
N VAL A 147 8.14 12.78 15.03
CA VAL A 147 7.47 11.62 15.65
C VAL A 147 6.35 12.20 16.52
N SER A 148 5.12 11.78 16.26
CA SER A 148 3.91 12.33 16.87
C SER A 148 3.86 12.04 18.38
N ASP A 149 4.66 12.75 19.17
CA ASP A 149 4.61 12.75 20.64
C ASP A 149 3.45 13.60 21.18
N GLN A 150 2.69 14.29 20.31
CA GLN A 150 1.68 15.26 20.74
C GLN A 150 0.28 14.69 21.03
N GLN A 151 0.04 13.39 20.85
CA GLN A 151 -1.23 12.76 21.26
C GLN A 151 -1.11 11.77 22.43
N LEU A 152 0.11 11.52 22.94
CA LEU A 152 0.32 10.68 24.14
C LEU A 152 0.38 11.49 25.46
N ILE A 153 0.29 12.83 25.41
CA ILE A 153 0.44 13.70 26.59
C ILE A 153 -0.88 14.28 27.11
N ASN A 154 -2.03 14.02 26.48
CA ASN A 154 -3.33 14.52 26.97
C ASN A 154 -4.29 13.36 27.32
N LYS A 155 -3.91 12.59 28.34
CA LYS A 155 -4.85 11.77 29.12
C LYS A 155 -4.42 11.78 30.59
N ASP A 156 -4.58 12.94 31.22
CA ASP A 156 -4.70 13.09 32.67
C ASP A 156 -6.11 13.58 33.01
#